data_AF-A0AAN7D9V9-F1
#
_entry.id   AF-A0AAN7D9V9-F1
#
_cell.length_a   1.000
_cell.length_b   1.000
_cell.length_c   1.000
_cell.angle_alpha   90.00
_cell.angle_beta   90.00
_cell.angle_gamma   90.00
#
_symmetry.space_group_name_H-M   'P 1'
#
loop_
_entity.id
_entity.type
_entity.pdbx_description
1 polymer ?
#
loop_
_entity_poly.entity_id
_entity_poly.type
_entity_poly.pdbx_seq_one_letter_code
_entity_poly.pdbx_strand_id
1 'polypeptide(L)'
;MSNTFASLLRNSRLASYDRTISQVYTTPLKRKQIGDWGLKRNLPTVIRTRYATIEALDTAEHQTPWQSGNGKVLFVKRWKENFPESKRPAPRSDKQTYNIAKMTPVDFRRFLQQCAKRAPEFQQLLKQKDLVPDQVYEYLDISFAETDSLVGPTYSDYTSDEPYSVEGRILNAGRHGHAVGVGGVVAHLPKRHSLGLRQLGDRRVRTFYVESAHIDDEGKPKVVLTMTPPGTASLPFMLAFDDVVDDQHQTMTTSEMFLTRKQSIGRVRDDQDQAKANPNHDELMSRITGLISNTK
;
A
#
# COMPACT_ATOMS: atom_id res chain seq x y z
N MET A 1 44.25 30.76 -1.84
CA MET A 1 43.73 30.13 -0.61
C MET A 1 42.36 30.71 -0.28
N SER A 2 41.28 30.11 -0.79
CA SER A 2 39.91 30.55 -0.48
C SER A 2 39.09 29.38 0.05
N ASN A 3 39.61 28.71 1.09
CA ASN A 3 38.80 27.86 1.97
C ASN A 3 38.00 28.78 2.90
N THR A 4 37.13 29.62 2.34
CA THR A 4 36.24 30.47 3.11
C THR A 4 35.14 29.62 3.74
N PHE A 5 34.67 30.02 4.92
CA PHE A 5 33.58 29.36 5.65
C PHE A 5 32.37 29.03 4.75
N ALA A 6 32.03 29.92 3.82
CA ALA A 6 30.96 29.71 2.85
C ALA A 6 31.16 28.47 1.96
N SER A 7 32.39 28.20 1.52
CA SER A 7 32.73 27.02 0.72
C SER A 7 32.59 25.74 1.55
N LEU A 8 33.01 25.76 2.81
CA LEU A 8 32.84 24.62 3.72
C LEU A 8 31.36 24.37 4.06
N LEU A 9 30.58 25.44 4.27
CA LEU A 9 29.15 25.33 4.53
C LEU A 9 28.42 24.74 3.32
N ARG A 10 28.72 25.19 2.10
CA ARG A 10 28.12 24.65 0.86
C ARG A 10 28.37 23.15 0.68
N ASN A 11 29.53 22.66 1.10
CA ASN A 11 29.90 21.24 1.02
C ASN A 11 29.57 20.45 2.30
N SER A 12 28.93 21.08 3.29
CA SER A 12 28.56 20.42 4.55
C SER A 12 27.35 19.50 4.36
N ARG A 13 27.22 18.49 5.22
CA ARG A 13 26.04 17.61 5.23
C ARG A 13 24.75 18.33 5.60
N LEU A 14 24.84 19.44 6.34
CA LEU A 14 23.69 20.28 6.67
C LEU A 14 23.17 21.00 5.42
N ALA A 15 24.04 21.42 4.50
CA ALA A 15 23.61 22.08 3.27
C ALA A 15 22.91 21.15 2.28
N SER A 16 23.10 19.84 2.40
CA SER A 16 22.32 18.85 1.64
C SER A 16 20.89 18.66 2.16
N TYR A 17 20.52 19.27 3.29
CA TYR A 17 19.17 19.22 3.82
C TYR A 17 18.19 19.99 2.93
N ASP A 18 17.14 19.30 2.48
CA ASP A 18 16.00 19.91 1.80
C ASP A 18 14.73 19.60 2.58
N ARG A 19 13.93 20.63 2.89
CA ARG A 19 12.64 20.50 3.58
C ARG A 19 11.59 19.79 2.73
N THR A 20 11.67 19.91 1.41
CA THR A 20 10.69 19.30 0.50
C THR A 20 10.82 17.78 0.43
N ILE A 21 12.02 17.26 0.74
CA ILE A 21 12.35 15.84 0.69
C ILE A 21 12.32 15.27 2.10
N SER A 22 11.47 14.27 2.33
CA SER A 22 11.36 13.60 3.63
C SER A 22 12.50 12.58 3.89
N GLN A 23 13.74 13.06 3.78
CA GLN A 23 14.97 12.28 3.94
C GLN A 23 15.09 11.70 5.35
N VAL A 24 15.61 10.48 5.43
CA VAL A 24 15.87 9.79 6.69
C VAL A 24 17.33 9.97 7.09
N TYR A 25 17.55 10.46 8.30
CA TYR A 25 18.87 10.67 8.89
C TYR A 25 19.15 9.63 9.98
N THR A 26 20.43 9.38 10.23
CA THR A 26 20.92 8.46 11.26
C THR A 26 22.10 9.03 12.00
N THR A 27 22.25 8.62 13.25
CA THR A 27 23.36 9.03 14.12
C THR A 27 24.09 7.82 14.70
N PRO A 28 25.40 7.95 15.00
CA PRO A 28 26.10 6.97 15.82
C PRO A 28 25.49 6.86 17.22
N LEU A 29 25.55 5.65 17.81
CA LEU A 29 24.90 5.36 19.09
C LEU A 29 25.35 6.29 20.24
N LYS A 30 26.65 6.63 20.31
CA LYS A 30 27.21 7.54 21.32
C LYS A 30 26.63 8.95 21.23
N ARG A 31 26.42 9.47 20.02
CA ARG A 31 25.84 10.81 19.78
C ARG A 31 24.34 10.82 20.07
N LYS A 32 23.66 9.75 19.68
CA LYS A 32 22.24 9.54 20.01
C LYS A 32 21.96 9.57 21.51
N GLN A 33 22.81 8.99 22.35
CA GLN A 33 22.65 9.01 23.82
C GLN A 33 22.61 10.44 24.39
N ILE A 34 23.32 11.38 23.75
CA ILE A 34 23.39 12.80 24.12
C ILE A 34 22.25 13.61 23.44
N GLY A 35 21.56 13.01 22.46
CA GLY A 35 20.59 13.72 21.63
C GLY A 35 21.23 14.53 20.50
N ASP A 36 22.50 14.31 20.18
CA ASP A 36 23.20 15.00 19.10
C ASP A 36 22.92 14.32 17.75
N TRP A 37 22.20 15.05 16.88
CA TRP A 37 21.86 14.62 15.53
C TRP A 37 22.51 15.45 14.42
N GLY A 38 23.47 16.32 14.77
CA GLY A 38 24.07 17.25 13.80
C GLY A 38 23.07 18.27 13.25
N LEU A 39 22.04 18.59 14.04
CA LEU A 39 21.01 19.58 13.73
C LEU A 39 21.29 20.88 14.48
N LYS A 40 20.43 21.89 14.27
CA LYS A 40 20.53 23.18 14.97
C LYS A 40 20.51 23.02 16.49
N ARG A 41 19.71 22.07 17.00
CA ARG A 41 19.58 21.74 18.42
C ARG A 41 19.62 20.23 18.62
N ASN A 42 20.00 19.82 19.83
CA ASN A 42 19.91 18.42 20.23
C ASN A 42 18.44 18.00 20.32
N LEU A 43 18.13 16.81 19.82
CA LEU A 43 16.82 16.22 19.98
C LEU A 43 16.68 15.60 21.39
N PRO A 44 15.45 15.47 21.92
CA PRO A 44 15.22 14.82 23.20
C PRO A 44 15.87 13.42 23.30
N THR A 45 16.52 13.12 24.41
CA THR A 45 17.14 11.81 24.67
C THR A 45 16.12 10.67 24.83
N VAL A 46 14.85 11.01 25.02
CA VAL A 46 13.71 10.07 25.06
C VAL A 46 13.52 9.35 23.72
N ILE A 47 14.12 9.86 22.64
CA ILE A 47 14.01 9.28 21.29
C ILE A 47 14.76 7.95 21.21
N ARG A 48 13.99 6.86 21.14
CA ARG A 48 14.53 5.50 21.00
C ARG A 48 14.78 5.09 19.56
N THR A 49 14.33 5.84 18.57
CA THR A 49 14.48 5.49 17.14
C THR A 49 15.92 5.69 16.67
N ARG A 50 16.37 4.90 15.68
CA ARG A 50 17.71 5.04 15.09
C ARG A 50 17.68 5.92 13.83
N TYR A 51 16.51 5.97 13.20
CA TYR A 51 16.23 6.69 11.98
C TYR A 51 15.22 7.79 12.30
N ALA A 52 15.50 9.02 11.88
CA ALA A 52 14.61 10.16 12.06
C ALA A 52 14.45 10.93 10.76
N THR A 53 13.24 11.40 10.48
CA THR A 53 12.96 12.37 9.41
C THR A 53 12.75 13.73 10.05
N ILE A 54 13.21 14.78 9.40
CA ILE A 54 13.17 16.15 9.91
C ILE A 54 12.37 16.99 8.93
N GLU A 55 11.37 17.70 9.42
CA GLU A 55 10.52 18.56 8.57
C GLU A 55 11.06 19.97 8.46
N ALA A 56 11.63 20.50 9.55
CA ALA A 56 12.28 21.80 9.58
C ALA A 56 13.45 21.77 10.57
N LEU A 57 14.51 22.52 10.27
CA LEU A 57 15.65 22.65 11.19
C LEU A 57 15.25 23.41 12.47
N ASP A 58 14.35 24.38 12.34
CA ASP A 58 13.81 25.17 13.45
C ASP A 58 12.41 25.66 13.10
N THR A 59 11.51 25.69 14.07
CA THR A 59 10.19 26.32 13.98
C THR A 59 10.16 27.64 14.74
N ALA A 60 9.05 28.39 14.61
CA ALA A 60 8.81 29.58 15.44
C ALA A 60 8.83 29.25 16.95
N GLU A 61 8.50 28.02 17.31
CA GLU A 61 8.52 27.50 18.69
C GLU A 61 9.93 27.11 19.17
N HIS A 62 10.96 27.33 18.35
CA HIS A 62 12.34 26.95 18.61
C HIS A 62 12.56 25.45 18.80
N GLN A 63 11.70 24.64 18.19
CA GLN A 63 11.78 23.18 18.19
C GLN A 63 12.11 22.64 16.79
N THR A 64 12.74 21.48 16.76
CA THR A 64 13.01 20.75 15.51
C THR A 64 11.92 19.67 15.36
N PRO A 65 10.90 19.87 14.51
CA PRO A 65 9.88 18.85 14.26
C PRO A 65 10.51 17.63 13.60
N TRP A 66 10.38 16.49 14.27
CA TRP A 66 10.97 15.23 13.84
C TRP A 66 9.92 14.11 13.93
N GLN A 67 10.08 13.11 13.06
CA GLN A 67 9.28 11.89 13.08
C GLN A 67 10.18 10.66 12.98
N SER A 68 9.66 9.50 13.39
CA SER A 68 10.37 8.23 13.28
C SER A 68 10.52 7.81 11.81
N GLY A 69 11.77 7.72 11.34
CA GLY A 69 12.09 7.23 10.00
C GLY A 69 12.22 5.70 9.92
N ASN A 70 12.04 4.98 11.04
CA ASN A 70 12.26 3.53 11.11
C ASN A 70 11.39 2.78 10.08
N GLY A 71 10.12 3.18 9.92
CA GLY A 71 9.19 2.51 9.01
C GLY A 71 9.69 2.50 7.56
N LYS A 72 10.16 3.66 7.06
CA LYS A 72 10.68 3.80 5.69
C LYS A 72 11.90 2.93 5.43
N VAL A 73 12.86 2.94 6.35
CA VAL A 73 14.11 2.18 6.18
C VAL A 73 13.88 0.69 6.34
N LEU A 74 13.10 0.29 7.34
CA LEU A 74 12.78 -1.13 7.54
C LEU A 74 11.92 -1.68 6.42
N PHE A 75 11.04 -0.87 5.82
CA PHE A 75 10.31 -1.26 4.61
C PHE A 75 11.26 -1.62 3.47
N VAL A 76 12.22 -0.74 3.13
CA VAL A 76 13.19 -1.01 2.06
C VAL A 76 14.03 -2.26 2.36
N LYS A 77 14.45 -2.47 3.61
CA LYS A 77 15.19 -3.67 4.01
C LYS A 77 14.37 -4.95 3.87
N ARG A 78 13.16 -4.95 4.45
CA ARG A 78 12.25 -6.10 4.38
C ARG A 78 11.81 -6.39 2.95
N TRP A 79 11.66 -5.38 2.11
CA TRP A 79 11.36 -5.56 0.69
C TRP A 79 12.50 -6.30 -0.01
N LYS A 80 13.74 -5.86 0.18
CA LYS A 80 14.92 -6.52 -0.41
C LYS A 80 15.12 -7.94 0.11
N GLU A 81 14.87 -8.16 1.40
CA GLU A 81 15.02 -9.48 2.04
C GLU A 81 13.93 -10.46 1.58
N ASN A 82 12.67 -10.03 1.50
CA ASN A 82 11.53 -10.90 1.17
C ASN A 82 11.22 -10.96 -0.33
N PHE A 83 11.65 -10.00 -1.13
CA PHE A 83 11.34 -9.93 -2.57
C PHE A 83 12.61 -9.60 -3.39
N PRO A 84 13.63 -10.49 -3.37
CA PRO A 84 14.86 -10.27 -4.10
C PRO A 84 14.65 -10.20 -5.63
N GLU A 85 13.67 -10.94 -6.15
CA GLU A 85 13.29 -10.95 -7.57
C GLU A 85 12.34 -9.82 -7.99
N SER A 86 12.15 -8.82 -7.11
CA SER A 86 11.26 -7.70 -7.46
C SER A 86 11.80 -6.96 -8.68
N LYS A 87 10.94 -6.84 -9.71
CA LYS A 87 11.32 -6.18 -10.97
C LYS A 87 11.79 -4.75 -10.68
N ARG A 88 12.92 -4.37 -11.28
CA ARG A 88 13.35 -2.97 -11.27
C ARG A 88 12.28 -2.11 -11.96
N PRO A 89 12.05 -0.88 -11.46
CA PRO A 89 11.23 0.07 -12.20
C PRO A 89 11.83 0.36 -13.58
N ALA A 90 11.01 0.78 -14.54
CA ALA A 90 11.52 1.32 -15.78
C ALA A 90 12.40 2.56 -15.48
N PRO A 91 13.55 2.72 -16.16
CA PRO A 91 14.36 3.92 -16.03
C PRO A 91 13.52 5.16 -16.33
N ARG A 92 13.63 6.18 -15.49
CA ARG A 92 12.97 7.45 -15.72
C ARG A 92 13.63 8.16 -16.90
N SER A 93 12.84 8.77 -17.77
CA SER A 93 13.37 9.68 -18.79
C SER A 93 13.88 10.97 -18.13
N ASP A 94 15.06 11.43 -18.52
CA ASP A 94 15.62 12.70 -18.02
C ASP A 94 14.78 13.92 -18.44
N LYS A 95 14.01 13.79 -19.53
CA LYS A 95 13.09 14.83 -20.00
C LYS A 95 11.93 15.00 -19.02
N GLN A 96 11.70 16.24 -18.59
CA GLN A 96 10.56 16.58 -17.75
C GLN A 96 9.30 16.64 -18.60
N THR A 97 8.49 15.59 -18.55
CA THR A 97 7.22 15.52 -19.26
C THR A 97 6.08 16.09 -18.41
N TYR A 98 5.19 16.86 -19.03
CA TYR A 98 3.97 17.36 -18.42
C TYR A 98 2.82 16.39 -18.69
N ASN A 99 2.22 15.86 -17.63
CA ASN A 99 1.08 14.95 -17.75
C ASN A 99 -0.23 15.73 -17.68
N ILE A 100 -0.82 16.05 -18.85
CA ILE A 100 -2.05 16.87 -18.91
C ILE A 100 -3.23 16.16 -18.25
N ALA A 101 -3.30 14.83 -18.34
CA ALA A 101 -4.41 14.06 -17.79
C ALA A 101 -4.49 14.15 -16.26
N LYS A 102 -3.35 14.30 -15.58
CA LYS A 102 -3.27 14.42 -14.11
C LYS A 102 -3.28 15.86 -13.60
N MET A 103 -3.14 16.85 -14.48
CA MET A 103 -3.04 18.26 -14.06
C MET A 103 -4.35 18.78 -13.48
N THR A 104 -4.24 19.57 -12.41
CA THR A 104 -5.39 20.34 -11.94
C THR A 104 -5.76 21.43 -12.96
N PRO A 105 -7.02 21.89 -13.00
CA PRO A 105 -7.42 22.95 -13.93
C PRO A 105 -6.60 24.24 -13.77
N VAL A 106 -6.11 24.52 -12.56
CA VAL A 106 -5.27 25.70 -12.27
C VAL A 106 -3.88 25.52 -12.86
N ASP A 107 -3.27 24.36 -12.67
CA ASP A 107 -1.94 24.05 -13.21
C ASP A 107 -1.98 23.99 -14.74
N PHE A 108 -3.07 23.47 -15.32
CA PHE A 108 -3.29 23.48 -16.75
C PHE A 108 -3.36 24.91 -17.33
N ARG A 109 -4.05 25.84 -16.67
CA ARG A 109 -4.07 27.25 -17.10
C ARG A 109 -2.68 27.88 -17.07
N ARG A 110 -1.89 27.60 -16.01
CA ARG A 110 -0.50 28.08 -15.92
C ARG A 110 0.37 27.48 -17.03
N PHE A 111 0.17 26.20 -17.33
CA PHE A 111 0.85 25.53 -18.44
C PHE A 111 0.50 26.15 -19.79
N LEU A 112 -0.77 26.46 -20.06
CA LEU A 112 -1.18 27.17 -21.29
C LEU A 112 -0.52 28.55 -21.40
N GLN A 113 -0.39 29.30 -20.29
CA GLN A 113 0.33 30.57 -20.27
C GLN A 113 1.82 30.39 -20.61
N GLN A 114 2.45 29.30 -20.17
CA GLN A 114 3.83 28.97 -20.55
C GLN A 114 3.93 28.60 -22.04
N CYS A 115 2.98 27.82 -22.55
CA CYS A 115 2.91 27.46 -23.96
C CYS A 115 2.74 28.69 -24.86
N ALA A 116 1.88 29.64 -24.46
CA ALA A 116 1.69 30.90 -25.20
C ALA A 116 2.99 31.71 -25.34
N LYS A 117 3.89 31.64 -24.35
CA LYS A 117 5.21 32.29 -24.43
C LYS A 117 6.17 31.59 -25.40
N ARG A 118 6.05 30.27 -25.56
CA ARG A 118 6.88 29.45 -26.48
C ARG A 118 6.30 29.36 -27.90
N ALA A 119 5.02 29.73 -28.08
CA ALA A 119 4.35 29.73 -29.38
C ALA A 119 5.11 30.45 -30.52
N PRO A 120 5.71 31.65 -30.35
CA PRO A 120 6.43 32.30 -31.45
C PRO A 120 7.68 31.52 -31.89
N GLU A 121 8.38 30.87 -30.97
CA GLU A 121 9.55 30.04 -31.26
C GLU A 121 9.13 28.81 -32.08
N PHE A 122 8.05 28.15 -31.68
CA PHE A 122 7.50 27.02 -32.43
C PHE A 122 7.07 27.41 -33.86
N GLN A 123 6.46 28.58 -34.03
CA GLN A 123 6.08 29.09 -35.36
C GLN A 123 7.30 29.37 -36.25
N GLN A 124 8.43 29.79 -35.67
CA GLN A 124 9.67 29.97 -36.42
C GLN A 124 10.23 28.62 -36.90
N LEU A 125 10.22 27.60 -36.03
CA LEU A 125 10.67 26.26 -36.36
C LEU A 125 9.81 25.59 -37.45
N LEU A 126 8.48 25.82 -37.43
CA LEU A 126 7.60 25.38 -38.51
C LEU A 126 7.93 26.05 -39.86
N LYS A 127 8.27 27.35 -39.84
CA LYS A 127 8.68 28.08 -41.05
C LYS A 127 10.01 27.58 -41.60
N GLN A 128 10.93 27.18 -40.72
CA GLN A 128 12.21 26.58 -41.07
C GLN A 128 12.07 25.14 -41.59
N LYS A 129 10.87 24.53 -41.45
CA LYS A 129 10.55 23.13 -41.79
C LYS A 129 11.34 22.09 -40.98
N ASP A 130 11.86 22.49 -39.83
CA ASP A 130 12.58 21.58 -38.92
C ASP A 130 11.61 20.71 -38.10
N LEU A 131 10.35 21.14 -37.97
CA LEU A 131 9.29 20.44 -37.23
C LEU A 131 7.99 20.35 -38.04
N VAL A 132 7.21 19.30 -37.77
CA VAL A 132 5.87 19.08 -38.31
C VAL A 132 4.83 19.54 -37.27
N PRO A 133 3.68 20.12 -37.67
CA PRO A 133 2.62 20.51 -36.72
C PRO A 133 2.13 19.38 -35.79
N ASP A 134 2.21 18.13 -36.23
CA ASP A 134 1.80 16.97 -35.42
C ASP A 134 2.75 16.72 -34.22
N GLN A 135 3.97 17.27 -34.26
CA GLN A 135 4.99 17.15 -33.21
C GLN A 135 4.84 18.20 -32.10
N VAL A 136 3.76 18.98 -32.08
CA VAL A 136 3.49 19.98 -31.01
C VAL A 136 3.58 19.36 -29.62
N TYR A 137 3.04 18.15 -29.44
CA TYR A 137 3.05 17.49 -28.14
C TYR A 137 4.45 17.09 -27.70
N GLU A 138 5.29 16.64 -28.63
CA GLU A 138 6.69 16.30 -28.34
C GLU A 138 7.51 17.55 -28.02
N TYR A 139 7.32 18.64 -28.78
CA TYR A 139 7.99 19.93 -28.52
C TYR A 139 7.62 20.54 -27.15
N LEU A 140 6.38 20.34 -26.72
CA LEU A 140 5.90 20.81 -25.41
C LEU A 140 6.13 19.79 -24.28
N ASP A 141 6.81 18.67 -24.57
CA ASP A 141 7.04 17.56 -23.64
C ASP A 141 5.75 17.05 -22.97
N ILE A 142 4.64 17.00 -23.72
CA ILE A 142 3.34 16.58 -23.22
C ILE A 142 3.23 15.06 -23.24
N SER A 143 2.76 14.50 -22.13
CA SER A 143 2.40 13.09 -21.99
C SER A 143 0.93 12.94 -21.59
N PHE A 144 0.30 11.90 -22.11
CA PHE A 144 -1.06 11.48 -21.74
C PHE A 144 -1.07 10.15 -20.98
N ALA A 145 0.11 9.54 -20.78
CA ALA A 145 0.22 8.28 -20.07
C ALA A 145 -0.23 8.46 -18.63
N GLU A 146 -1.05 7.56 -18.11
CA GLU A 146 -1.42 7.57 -16.68
C GLU A 146 -0.23 7.19 -15.78
N THR A 147 0.83 6.64 -16.36
CA THR A 147 1.95 6.05 -15.63
C THR A 147 3.13 7.01 -15.58
N ASP A 148 3.51 7.44 -14.37
CA ASP A 148 4.82 8.06 -14.16
C ASP A 148 5.81 6.95 -13.83
N SER A 149 6.96 6.90 -14.50
CA SER A 149 8.03 5.95 -14.17
C SER A 149 8.58 6.27 -12.78
N LEU A 150 8.10 5.58 -11.75
CA LEU A 150 8.54 5.79 -10.38
C LEU A 150 9.76 4.89 -10.06
N VAL A 151 10.72 5.43 -9.30
CA VAL A 151 11.87 4.67 -8.81
C VAL A 151 11.47 3.75 -7.66
N GLY A 152 11.63 2.44 -7.84
CA GLY A 152 11.49 1.41 -6.82
C GLY A 152 12.70 1.25 -5.89
N PRO A 153 12.57 0.47 -4.81
CA PRO A 153 13.58 0.21 -3.79
C PRO A 153 14.66 -0.79 -4.24
N THR A 154 14.44 -1.51 -5.34
CA THR A 154 15.31 -2.56 -5.87
C THR A 154 16.00 -2.07 -7.14
N TYR A 155 17.30 -2.31 -7.23
CA TYR A 155 18.16 -1.89 -8.35
C TYR A 155 18.87 -3.09 -9.03
N SER A 156 18.56 -4.32 -8.61
CA SER A 156 19.18 -5.54 -9.10
C SER A 156 18.18 -6.39 -9.87
N ASP A 157 18.57 -6.86 -11.05
CA ASP A 157 17.84 -7.88 -11.80
C ASP A 157 18.28 -9.27 -11.31
N TYR A 158 18.05 -9.55 -10.03
CA TYR A 158 18.33 -10.87 -9.48
C TYR A 158 17.18 -11.81 -9.83
N THR A 159 17.47 -12.89 -10.55
CA THR A 159 16.54 -13.99 -10.81
C THR A 159 17.05 -15.21 -10.08
N SER A 160 16.25 -15.81 -9.21
CA SER A 160 16.53 -17.14 -8.67
C SER A 160 15.83 -18.19 -9.53
N ASP A 161 16.52 -19.28 -9.81
CA ASP A 161 15.93 -20.43 -10.49
C ASP A 161 15.02 -21.24 -9.54
N GLU A 162 15.23 -21.10 -8.23
CA GLU A 162 14.46 -21.78 -7.20
C GLU A 162 13.36 -20.88 -6.63
N PRO A 163 12.14 -21.41 -6.44
CA PRO A 163 11.08 -20.65 -5.81
C PRO A 163 11.39 -20.40 -4.34
N TYR A 164 11.42 -19.14 -3.94
CA TYR A 164 11.65 -18.78 -2.56
C TYR A 164 10.32 -18.62 -1.79
N SER A 165 10.32 -19.09 -0.55
CA SER A 165 9.18 -18.99 0.36
C SER A 165 9.30 -17.77 1.26
N VAL A 166 8.16 -17.16 1.59
CA VAL A 166 8.08 -16.03 2.51
C VAL A 166 7.02 -16.29 3.57
N GLU A 167 7.31 -15.87 4.79
CA GLU A 167 6.38 -15.95 5.90
C GLU A 167 5.42 -14.76 5.94
N GLY A 168 4.14 -15.04 6.14
CA GLY A 168 3.10 -14.02 6.19
C GLY A 168 1.94 -14.40 7.09
N ARG A 169 1.04 -13.45 7.29
CA ARG A 169 -0.22 -13.65 8.04
C ARG A 169 -1.40 -13.24 7.19
N ILE A 170 -2.47 -14.01 7.25
CA ILE A 170 -3.71 -13.65 6.55
C ILE A 170 -4.40 -12.55 7.35
N LEU A 171 -4.70 -11.45 6.68
CA LEU A 171 -5.32 -10.27 7.30
C LEU A 171 -6.83 -10.30 7.11
N ASN A 172 -7.27 -10.32 5.85
CA ASN A 172 -8.69 -10.25 5.49
C ASN A 172 -8.98 -11.11 4.26
N ALA A 173 -10.23 -11.57 4.14
CA ALA A 173 -10.75 -12.23 2.95
C ALA A 173 -11.57 -11.21 2.14
N GLY A 174 -11.27 -11.11 0.84
CA GLY A 174 -12.01 -10.30 -0.13
C GLY A 174 -12.69 -11.16 -1.19
N ARG A 175 -13.43 -10.52 -2.11
CA ARG A 175 -14.16 -11.20 -3.20
C ARG A 175 -13.24 -11.99 -4.14
N HIS A 176 -12.04 -11.46 -4.39
CA HIS A 176 -11.08 -12.00 -5.37
C HIS A 176 -9.95 -12.84 -4.74
N GLY A 177 -9.95 -13.00 -3.41
CA GLY A 177 -8.90 -13.74 -2.70
C GLY A 177 -8.65 -13.16 -1.30
N HIS A 178 -7.50 -13.48 -0.72
CA HIS A 178 -7.11 -13.01 0.61
C HIS A 178 -6.02 -11.94 0.54
N ALA A 179 -6.03 -11.04 1.52
CA ALA A 179 -4.94 -10.12 1.78
C ALA A 179 -3.99 -10.75 2.80
N VAL A 180 -2.71 -10.87 2.45
CA VAL A 180 -1.67 -11.46 3.28
C VAL A 180 -0.63 -10.40 3.63
N GLY A 181 -0.39 -10.18 4.91
CA GLY A 181 0.66 -9.29 5.38
C GLY A 181 2.01 -10.00 5.37
N VAL A 182 2.94 -9.48 4.58
CA VAL A 182 4.32 -9.99 4.44
C VAL A 182 5.30 -8.86 4.69
N GLY A 183 6.05 -8.89 5.78
CA GLY A 183 7.10 -7.89 6.04
C GLY A 183 6.64 -6.42 6.10
N GLY A 184 5.34 -6.14 6.27
CA GLY A 184 4.78 -4.79 6.19
C GLY A 184 4.24 -4.38 4.81
N VAL A 185 4.27 -5.30 3.84
CA VAL A 185 3.57 -5.21 2.55
C VAL A 185 2.27 -5.99 2.64
N VAL A 186 1.22 -5.51 1.98
CA VAL A 186 -0.01 -6.28 1.78
C VAL A 186 0.07 -6.95 0.41
N ALA A 187 0.23 -8.27 0.43
CA ALA A 187 0.25 -9.10 -0.75
C ALA A 187 -1.14 -9.69 -1.03
N HIS A 188 -1.40 -10.00 -2.29
CA HIS A 188 -2.63 -10.62 -2.73
C HIS A 188 -2.44 -12.13 -2.91
N LEU A 189 -3.28 -12.93 -2.25
CA LEU A 189 -3.40 -14.36 -2.47
C LEU A 189 -4.68 -14.64 -3.26
N PRO A 190 -4.60 -15.02 -4.54
CA PRO A 190 -5.77 -15.32 -5.36
C PRO A 190 -6.61 -16.46 -4.80
N LYS A 191 -7.94 -16.40 -4.98
CA LYS A 191 -8.88 -17.41 -4.45
C LYS A 191 -8.55 -18.85 -4.90
N ARG A 192 -8.02 -19.02 -6.11
CA ARG A 192 -7.59 -20.32 -6.65
C ARG A 192 -6.48 -20.98 -5.83
N HIS A 193 -5.65 -20.19 -5.15
CA HIS A 193 -4.54 -20.66 -4.33
C HIS A 193 -4.86 -20.68 -2.84
N SER A 194 -6.10 -20.36 -2.45
CA SER A 194 -6.52 -20.27 -1.05
C SER A 194 -7.56 -21.32 -0.66
N LEU A 195 -7.68 -22.40 -1.44
CA LEU A 195 -8.60 -23.49 -1.16
C LEU A 195 -8.24 -24.14 0.19
N GLY A 196 -9.21 -24.24 1.10
CA GLY A 196 -9.01 -24.79 2.45
C GLY A 196 -8.60 -23.79 3.53
N LEU A 197 -8.41 -22.50 3.20
CA LEU A 197 -8.18 -21.47 4.22
C LEU A 197 -9.50 -21.04 4.88
N ARG A 198 -9.55 -21.12 6.22
CA ARG A 198 -10.70 -20.61 6.99
C ARG A 198 -10.76 -19.09 6.85
N GLN A 199 -11.97 -18.59 6.58
CA GLN A 199 -12.21 -17.20 6.19
C GLN A 199 -12.01 -16.17 7.31
N LEU A 200 -12.06 -16.58 8.58
CA LEU A 200 -12.03 -15.66 9.72
C LEU A 200 -10.85 -15.92 10.67
N GLY A 201 -10.10 -14.86 10.93
CA GLY A 201 -9.33 -14.69 12.17
C GLY A 201 -8.06 -15.53 12.32
N ASP A 202 -7.58 -16.17 11.26
CA ASP A 202 -6.32 -16.92 11.35
C ASP A 202 -5.12 -15.98 11.45
N ARG A 203 -4.67 -15.73 12.68
CA ARG A 203 -3.49 -14.90 13.00
C ARG A 203 -2.17 -15.66 12.93
N ARG A 204 -2.20 -16.95 12.55
CA ARG A 204 -0.99 -17.78 12.49
C ARG A 204 -0.09 -17.33 11.34
N VAL A 205 1.21 -17.44 11.56
CA VAL A 205 2.20 -17.27 10.51
C VAL A 205 2.17 -18.50 9.63
N ARG A 206 2.11 -18.30 8.33
CA ARG A 206 2.12 -19.35 7.30
C ARG A 206 3.20 -19.02 6.28
N THR A 207 3.75 -20.06 5.67
CA THR A 207 4.68 -19.96 4.56
C THR A 207 3.90 -19.88 3.25
N PHE A 208 4.29 -18.93 2.39
CA PHE A 208 3.74 -18.70 1.06
C PHE A 208 4.88 -18.66 0.05
N TYR A 209 4.59 -18.90 -1.22
CA TYR A 209 5.55 -18.74 -2.31
C TYR A 209 5.20 -17.50 -3.13
N VAL A 210 6.20 -16.74 -3.55
CA VAL A 210 5.99 -15.53 -4.35
C VAL A 210 5.87 -15.91 -5.81
N GLU A 211 4.78 -15.52 -6.46
CA GLU A 211 4.57 -15.71 -7.90
C GLU A 211 5.12 -14.50 -8.68
N SER A 212 4.85 -13.30 -8.19
CA SER A 212 5.43 -12.08 -8.75
C SER A 212 5.45 -10.96 -7.71
N ALA A 213 6.50 -10.14 -7.77
CA ALA A 213 6.64 -8.93 -6.97
C ALA A 213 7.08 -7.77 -7.88
N HIS A 214 6.29 -6.71 -7.92
CA HIS A 214 6.65 -5.47 -8.60
C HIS A 214 6.06 -4.27 -7.86
N ILE A 215 6.47 -3.08 -8.26
CA ILE A 215 5.89 -1.83 -7.76
C ILE A 215 5.14 -1.20 -8.91
N ASP A 216 3.90 -0.82 -8.65
CA ASP A 216 3.06 -0.09 -9.58
C ASP A 216 3.64 1.27 -9.94
N ASP A 217 3.14 1.85 -11.02
CA ASP A 217 3.45 3.23 -11.42
C ASP A 217 2.98 4.25 -10.37
N GLU A 218 2.01 3.89 -9.51
CA GLU A 218 1.60 4.68 -8.34
C GLU A 218 2.57 4.55 -7.14
N GLY A 219 3.59 3.71 -7.24
CA GLY A 219 4.53 3.40 -6.16
C GLY A 219 4.01 2.45 -5.10
N LYS A 220 2.91 1.77 -5.38
CA LYS A 220 2.34 0.76 -4.47
C LYS A 220 2.96 -0.60 -4.76
N PRO A 221 3.43 -1.34 -3.73
CA PRO A 221 3.92 -2.68 -3.93
C PRO A 221 2.78 -3.64 -4.29
N LYS A 222 2.87 -4.29 -5.45
CA LYS A 222 2.00 -5.40 -5.85
C LYS A 222 2.76 -6.70 -5.77
N VAL A 223 2.31 -7.56 -4.86
CA VAL A 223 2.87 -8.89 -4.65
C VAL A 223 1.75 -9.91 -4.79
N VAL A 224 1.96 -10.93 -5.61
CA VAL A 224 1.05 -12.06 -5.77
C VAL A 224 1.69 -13.29 -5.15
N LEU A 225 0.92 -13.98 -4.31
CA LEU A 225 1.36 -15.16 -3.57
C LEU A 225 0.60 -16.41 -3.99
N THR A 226 1.21 -17.56 -3.72
CA THR A 226 0.66 -18.91 -3.88
C THR A 226 0.93 -19.72 -2.60
N MET A 227 0.09 -20.71 -2.30
CA MET A 227 0.33 -21.63 -1.18
C MET A 227 1.17 -22.86 -1.58
N THR A 228 1.14 -23.20 -2.86
CA THR A 228 1.86 -24.34 -3.44
C THR A 228 3.10 -23.84 -4.15
N PRO A 229 4.23 -24.58 -4.08
CA PRO A 229 5.43 -24.19 -4.82
C PRO A 229 5.15 -24.20 -6.33
N PRO A 230 5.64 -23.20 -7.08
CA PRO A 230 5.48 -23.15 -8.53
C PRO A 230 6.13 -24.39 -9.17
N GLY A 231 5.46 -24.96 -10.17
CA GLY A 231 5.84 -26.24 -10.79
C GLY A 231 5.11 -27.46 -10.21
N THR A 232 4.61 -27.40 -8.97
CA THR A 232 3.62 -28.37 -8.49
C THR A 232 2.23 -27.87 -8.90
N ALA A 233 1.84 -28.21 -10.13
CA ALA A 233 0.47 -28.00 -10.58
C ALA A 233 -0.46 -28.80 -9.65
N SER A 234 -1.03 -28.13 -8.66
CA SER A 234 -2.18 -28.70 -7.98
C SER A 234 -3.31 -28.65 -9.01
N LEU A 235 -3.77 -29.82 -9.41
CA LEU A 235 -5.04 -30.06 -10.09
C LEU A 235 -6.15 -30.31 -9.05
N PRO A 236 -6.48 -29.44 -8.07
CA PRO A 236 -7.61 -29.72 -7.20
C PRO A 236 -8.93 -29.31 -7.87
N PHE A 237 -8.94 -28.93 -9.15
CA PHE A 237 -10.17 -28.52 -9.85
C PHE A 237 -10.91 -29.69 -10.51
N MET A 238 -10.24 -30.81 -10.82
CA MET A 238 -10.92 -31.97 -11.43
C MET A 238 -11.16 -33.13 -10.46
N LEU A 239 -10.39 -33.27 -9.37
CA LEU A 239 -10.50 -34.43 -8.48
C LEU A 239 -11.36 -34.20 -7.22
N ALA A 240 -11.84 -32.97 -6.98
CA ALA A 240 -12.65 -32.65 -5.80
C ALA A 240 -14.16 -32.95 -5.96
N PHE A 241 -14.57 -33.65 -7.03
CA PHE A 241 -15.94 -34.09 -7.25
C PHE A 241 -16.16 -35.61 -7.15
N ASP A 242 -15.11 -36.41 -6.96
CA ASP A 242 -15.21 -37.89 -7.03
C ASP A 242 -14.92 -38.64 -5.72
N ASP A 243 -14.52 -37.94 -4.64
CA ASP A 243 -14.15 -38.60 -3.38
C ASP A 243 -15.34 -38.68 -2.39
N VAL A 244 -16.41 -39.35 -2.80
CA VAL A 244 -17.52 -39.79 -1.91
C VAL A 244 -17.84 -41.27 -2.13
N VAL A 245 -16.85 -42.15 -2.10
CA VAL A 245 -16.96 -43.60 -1.84
C VAL A 245 -15.51 -44.08 -1.64
N ASP A 246 -15.05 -44.89 -0.70
CA ASP A 246 -15.61 -45.85 0.26
C ASP A 246 -14.45 -46.16 1.22
N ASP A 247 -14.65 -46.15 2.55
CA ASP A 247 -13.77 -46.90 3.46
C ASP A 247 -14.50 -47.24 4.77
N GLN A 248 -15.20 -48.37 4.71
CA GLN A 248 -15.32 -49.45 5.70
C GLN A 248 -15.52 -49.11 7.20
N HIS A 249 -16.78 -49.29 7.61
CA HIS A 249 -17.24 -49.98 8.83
C HIS A 249 -16.73 -49.56 10.22
N GLN A 250 -17.40 -48.55 10.80
CA GLN A 250 -17.87 -48.64 12.18
C GLN A 250 -19.39 -48.41 12.21
N THR A 251 -20.15 -49.49 12.39
CA THR A 251 -21.58 -49.40 12.63
C THR A 251 -21.82 -48.83 14.01
N MET A 252 -22.05 -47.52 14.11
CA MET A 252 -22.52 -46.90 15.35
C MET A 252 -23.91 -47.41 15.70
N THR A 253 -24.05 -47.90 16.93
CA THR A 253 -25.30 -48.44 17.44
C THR A 253 -26.30 -47.31 17.74
N THR A 254 -27.60 -47.58 17.64
CA THR A 254 -28.68 -46.62 17.90
C THR A 254 -28.64 -46.04 19.32
N SER A 255 -28.04 -46.76 20.27
CA SER A 255 -27.75 -46.30 21.64
C SER A 255 -26.65 -45.22 21.72
N GLU A 256 -25.69 -45.21 20.81
CA GLU A 256 -24.56 -44.25 20.81
C GLU A 256 -24.93 -42.91 20.15
N MET A 257 -25.94 -42.89 19.26
CA MET A 257 -26.49 -41.66 18.68
C MET A 257 -27.18 -40.75 19.71
N PHE A 258 -27.64 -41.29 20.85
CA PHE A 258 -28.37 -40.52 21.86
C PHE A 258 -27.49 -39.85 22.92
N LEU A 259 -26.20 -40.17 23.01
CA LEU A 259 -25.30 -39.68 24.06
C LEU A 259 -24.30 -38.59 23.61
N THR A 260 -24.22 -38.28 22.30
CA THR A 260 -23.29 -37.26 21.76
C THR A 260 -23.95 -35.94 21.35
N ARG A 261 -25.12 -35.60 21.93
CA ARG A 261 -25.79 -34.32 21.65
C ARG A 261 -25.72 -33.32 22.81
N LYS A 262 -24.54 -32.74 23.04
CA LYS A 262 -24.28 -31.48 23.77
C LYS A 262 -22.95 -30.90 23.23
N GLN A 263 -22.78 -29.68 22.75
CA GLN A 263 -23.60 -28.47 22.61
C GLN A 263 -23.06 -27.70 21.38
N SER A 264 -23.90 -27.46 20.38
CA SER A 264 -23.68 -26.35 19.46
C SER A 264 -24.15 -25.07 20.14
N ILE A 265 -23.22 -24.15 20.39
CA ILE A 265 -23.49 -22.77 20.82
C ILE A 265 -24.34 -22.08 19.75
N GLY A 266 -25.51 -21.57 20.15
CA GLY A 266 -26.12 -20.36 19.60
C GLY A 266 -26.84 -20.45 18.25
N ARG A 267 -27.83 -21.34 18.10
CA ARG A 267 -28.98 -20.98 17.26
C ARG A 267 -29.81 -19.95 18.04
N VAL A 268 -29.92 -18.74 17.50
CA VAL A 268 -31.02 -17.83 17.84
C VAL A 268 -32.30 -18.66 17.74
N ARG A 269 -33.01 -18.80 18.85
CA ARG A 269 -34.35 -19.36 18.84
C ARG A 269 -35.20 -18.34 18.10
N ASP A 270 -35.73 -18.73 16.95
CA ASP A 270 -37.02 -18.25 16.49
C ASP A 270 -38.05 -18.77 17.51
N ASP A 271 -38.12 -18.07 18.65
CA ASP A 271 -39.27 -18.16 19.53
C ASP A 271 -40.42 -17.49 18.77
N GLN A 272 -41.39 -18.31 18.45
CA GLN A 272 -42.64 -17.98 17.79
C GLN A 272 -43.21 -16.64 18.26
N ASP A 273 -43.54 -15.83 17.26
CA ASP A 273 -44.55 -14.77 17.22
C ASP A 273 -45.58 -14.79 18.35
N GLN A 274 -45.21 -14.20 19.49
CA GLN A 274 -46.16 -13.52 20.37
C GLN A 274 -45.69 -12.10 20.62
N ALA A 275 -45.57 -11.34 19.53
CA ALA A 275 -45.64 -9.89 19.60
C ALA A 275 -47.06 -9.50 20.06
N LYS A 276 -47.28 -9.43 21.38
CA LYS A 276 -48.47 -8.76 21.89
C LYS A 276 -48.40 -7.31 21.44
N ALA A 277 -49.44 -6.86 20.72
CA ALA A 277 -49.57 -5.47 20.33
C ALA A 277 -49.40 -4.58 21.57
N ASN A 278 -48.64 -3.49 21.42
CA ASN A 278 -48.50 -2.51 22.50
C ASN A 278 -49.92 -2.07 22.91
N PRO A 279 -50.32 -2.24 24.19
CA PRO A 279 -51.70 -1.98 24.63
C PRO A 279 -52.16 -0.54 24.36
N ASN A 280 -51.22 0.38 24.14
CA ASN A 280 -51.50 1.80 23.86
C ASN A 280 -51.26 2.18 22.39
N HIS A 281 -51.27 1.21 21.47
CA HIS A 281 -51.06 1.44 20.04
C HIS A 281 -52.05 2.46 19.46
N ASP A 282 -53.33 2.35 19.80
CA ASP A 282 -54.37 3.22 19.23
C ASP A 282 -54.27 4.66 19.73
N GLU A 283 -53.84 4.85 20.98
CA GLU A 283 -53.56 6.18 21.54
C GLU A 283 -52.36 6.82 20.84
N LEU A 284 -51.31 6.04 20.57
CA LEU A 284 -50.13 6.50 19.81
C LEU A 284 -50.50 6.91 18.38
N MET A 285 -51.31 6.11 17.69
CA MET A 285 -51.73 6.42 16.32
C MET A 285 -52.63 7.65 16.26
N SER A 286 -53.53 7.86 17.23
CA SER A 286 -54.36 9.06 17.29
C SER A 286 -53.54 10.35 17.50
N ARG A 287 -52.51 10.31 18.36
CA ARG A 287 -51.58 11.44 18.54
C ARG A 287 -50.78 11.72 17.28
N ILE A 288 -50.30 10.70 16.59
CA ILE A 288 -49.56 10.85 15.33
C ILE A 288 -50.47 11.47 14.25
N THR A 289 -51.72 11.01 14.13
CA THR A 289 -52.68 11.62 13.19
C THR A 289 -53.02 13.07 13.54
N GLY A 290 -53.13 13.41 14.82
CA GLY A 290 -53.36 14.79 15.28
C GLY A 290 -52.17 15.72 15.00
N LEU A 291 -50.95 15.20 15.02
CA LEU A 291 -49.75 15.96 14.65
C LEU A 291 -49.68 16.21 13.13
N ILE A 292 -50.15 15.27 12.32
CA ILE A 292 -50.17 15.39 10.86
C ILE A 292 -51.30 16.32 10.38
N SER A 293 -52.43 16.37 11.09
CA SER A 293 -53.54 17.27 10.74
C SER A 293 -53.32 18.72 11.16
N ASN A 294 -52.50 18.99 12.18
CA ASN A 294 -52.14 20.35 12.63
C ASN A 294 -51.01 21.01 11.84
N THR A 295 -50.46 20.34 10.82
CA THR A 295 -49.43 20.91 9.92
C THR A 295 -50.02 21.44 8.60
N LYS A 296 -51.12 22.20 8.68
CA LYS A 296 -51.63 23.06 7.61
C LYS A 296 -52.06 24.41 8.18
#